data_AF-A0A915EJB6-F1
#
_entry.id   AF-A0A915EJB6-F1
#
_cell.length_a   1.000
_cell.length_b   1.000
_cell.length_c   1.000
_cell.angle_alpha   90.00
_cell.angle_beta   90.00
_cell.angle_gamma   90.00
#
_symmetry.space_group_name_H-M   'P 1'
#
loop_
_entity.id
_entity.type
_entity.pdbx_description
1 polymer ?
#
loop_
_entity_poly.entity_id
_entity_poly.type
_entity_poly.pdbx_seq_one_letter_code
_entity_poly.pdbx_strand_id
1 'polypeptide(L)'
;MDRDITTDEIMASALTSMDGSFELTGCADDVGFGLSNNPDPYVRIRHFCNTDSDGQVIELPEFTTFVPDNHNLGIINLDAGGRSGGGGGPVEGAYEDDVY
;
A
#
# COMPACT_ATOMS: atom_id res chain seq x y z
N MET A 1 -0.01 17.48 2.87
CA MET A 1 -1.23 17.87 2.15
C MET A 1 -1.87 16.56 1.77
N ASP A 2 -2.88 16.13 2.51
CA ASP A 2 -3.68 14.96 2.11
C ASP A 2 -4.28 15.29 0.74
N ARG A 3 -3.86 14.55 -0.29
CA ARG A 3 -4.50 14.64 -1.59
C ARG A 3 -5.84 13.94 -1.49
N ASP A 4 -6.89 14.61 -1.93
CA ASP A 4 -8.18 13.97 -2.15
C ASP A 4 -8.00 12.94 -3.28
N ILE A 5 -8.08 11.66 -2.93
CA ILE A 5 -8.12 10.55 -3.89
C ILE A 5 -9.51 10.56 -4.52
N THR A 6 -9.57 10.78 -5.82
CA THR A 6 -10.79 10.68 -6.62
C THR A 6 -11.13 9.21 -6.90
N THR A 7 -12.39 8.93 -7.21
CA THR A 7 -12.83 7.56 -7.55
C THR A 7 -12.06 6.98 -8.73
N ASP A 8 -11.63 7.82 -9.68
CA ASP A 8 -10.89 7.41 -10.87
C ASP A 8 -9.42 7.05 -10.56
N GLU A 9 -8.88 7.52 -9.43
CA GLU A 9 -7.54 7.15 -8.95
C GLU A 9 -7.54 5.85 -8.13
N ILE A 10 -8.72 5.27 -7.84
CA ILE A 10 -8.85 4.00 -7.11
C ILE A 10 -8.95 2.84 -8.08
N MET A 11 -7.87 2.07 -8.20
CA MET A 11 -7.87 0.83 -9.00
C MET A 11 -8.62 -0.31 -8.30
N ALA A 12 -8.52 -0.40 -6.97
CA ALA A 12 -9.17 -1.43 -6.14
C ALA A 12 -9.28 -0.98 -4.68
N SER A 13 -10.21 -1.56 -3.92
CA SER A 13 -10.33 -1.37 -2.47
C SER A 13 -10.89 -2.63 -1.81
N ALA A 14 -10.43 -2.92 -0.59
CA ALA A 14 -10.91 -4.06 0.20
C ALA A 14 -10.74 -3.79 1.70
N LEU A 15 -11.44 -4.59 2.51
CA LEU A 15 -11.12 -4.78 3.92
C LEU A 15 -10.30 -6.07 4.07
N THR A 16 -9.43 -6.10 5.06
CA THR A 16 -8.68 -7.31 5.41
C THR A 16 -9.60 -8.39 5.95
N SER A 17 -9.22 -9.64 5.74
CA SER A 17 -9.76 -10.80 6.44
C SER A 17 -9.49 -10.72 7.95
N MET A 18 -10.12 -11.61 8.73
CA MET A 18 -9.94 -11.67 10.19
C MET A 18 -8.49 -11.95 10.62
N ASP A 19 -7.71 -12.61 9.77
CA ASP A 19 -6.29 -12.90 9.97
C ASP A 19 -5.36 -11.79 9.45
N GLY A 20 -5.92 -10.69 8.94
CA GLY A 20 -5.16 -9.56 8.38
C GLY A 20 -4.78 -9.72 6.91
N SER A 21 -5.08 -10.85 6.27
CA SER A 21 -4.79 -11.05 4.83
C SER A 21 -5.67 -10.18 3.94
N PHE A 22 -5.15 -9.78 2.78
CA PHE A 22 -5.90 -9.07 1.74
C PHE A 22 -5.33 -9.36 0.36
N GLU A 23 -6.17 -9.22 -0.66
CA GLU A 23 -5.79 -9.29 -2.07
C GLU A 23 -6.51 -8.16 -2.81
N LEU A 24 -5.80 -7.47 -3.70
CA LEU A 24 -6.33 -6.39 -4.51
C LEU A 24 -6.03 -6.68 -5.98
N THR A 25 -7.06 -6.63 -6.82
CA THR A 25 -6.92 -6.69 -8.28
C THR A 25 -7.66 -5.48 -8.85
N GLY A 26 -6.96 -4.69 -9.65
CA GLY A 26 -7.48 -3.47 -10.24
C GLY A 26 -6.82 -3.18 -11.58
N CYS A 27 -7.47 -2.35 -12.38
CA CYS A 27 -6.95 -1.87 -13.65
C CYS A 27 -6.91 -0.34 -13.62
N ALA A 28 -5.94 0.25 -14.31
CA ALA A 28 -5.89 1.68 -14.59
C ALA A 28 -5.83 1.87 -16.11
N ASP A 29 -6.45 2.94 -16.57
CA ASP A 29 -6.37 3.41 -17.96
C ASP A 29 -6.10 4.91 -17.94
N ASP A 30 -4.82 5.25 -17.82
CA ASP A 30 -4.40 6.64 -17.80
C ASP A 30 -4.37 7.17 -19.23
N VAL A 31 -5.54 7.60 -19.73
CA VAL A 31 -5.66 8.18 -21.06
C VAL A 31 -5.25 9.65 -21.03
N GLY A 32 -3.94 9.91 -21.17
CA GLY A 32 -3.42 11.23 -21.50
C GLY A 32 -3.62 11.57 -22.99
N PHE A 33 -3.77 12.87 -23.32
CA PHE A 33 -3.91 13.41 -24.69
C PHE A 33 -2.68 13.12 -25.60
N GLY A 34 -2.44 11.85 -25.95
CA GLY A 34 -1.41 11.42 -26.89
C GLY A 34 -0.05 11.04 -26.30
N LEU A 35 0.10 11.01 -24.97
CA LEU A 35 1.26 10.41 -24.28
C LEU A 35 0.71 9.33 -23.36
N SER A 36 1.01 8.07 -23.66
CA SER A 36 0.75 6.96 -22.74
C SER A 36 1.55 7.22 -21.47
N ASN A 37 0.89 7.50 -20.35
CA ASN A 37 1.51 7.31 -19.04
C ASN A 37 1.24 5.87 -18.60
N ASN A 38 2.27 5.24 -18.04
CA ASN A 38 2.08 3.98 -17.35
C ASN A 38 1.43 4.28 -16.00
N PRO A 39 0.53 3.41 -15.51
CA PRO A 39 0.06 3.52 -14.14
C PRO A 39 1.23 3.48 -13.17
N ASP A 40 1.19 4.33 -12.14
CA ASP A 40 2.15 4.36 -11.04
C ASP A 40 1.44 3.94 -9.73
N PRO A 41 1.12 2.63 -9.56
CA PRO A 41 0.30 2.15 -8.46
C PRO A 41 1.03 2.16 -7.11
N TYR A 42 0.29 2.46 -6.05
CA TYR A 42 0.71 2.32 -4.65
C TYR A 42 -0.45 1.78 -3.80
N VAL A 43 -0.15 1.29 -2.60
CA VAL A 43 -1.16 0.82 -1.65
C VAL A 43 -1.28 1.80 -0.47
N ARG A 44 -2.51 2.26 -0.22
CA ARG A 44 -2.86 3.12 0.91
C ARG A 44 -3.69 2.33 1.92
N ILE A 45 -3.22 2.26 3.17
CA ILE A 45 -3.88 1.51 4.24
C ILE A 45 -4.33 2.49 5.31
N ARG A 46 -5.63 2.46 5.62
CA ARG A 46 -6.19 3.12 6.81
C ARG A 46 -6.43 2.09 7.90
N HIS A 47 -5.82 2.28 9.07
CA HIS A 47 -5.92 1.35 10.20
C HIS A 47 -6.12 2.08 11.52
N PHE A 48 -6.48 1.33 12.57
CA PHE A 48 -6.65 1.86 13.93
C PHE A 48 -5.64 1.26 14.93
N CYS A 49 -4.62 0.57 14.43
CA CYS A 49 -3.56 0.06 15.30
C CYS A 49 -2.97 1.23 16.11
N ASN A 50 -2.97 1.09 17.45
CA ASN A 50 -2.45 2.08 18.39
C ASN A 50 -3.17 3.44 18.45
N THR A 51 -4.37 3.60 17.85
CA THR A 51 -5.17 4.85 17.96
C THR A 51 -6.68 4.59 17.98
N ASP A 52 -7.40 5.24 18.89
CA ASP A 52 -8.86 5.03 19.04
C ASP A 52 -9.75 6.06 18.31
N SER A 53 -9.21 7.19 17.82
CA SER A 53 -10.04 8.30 17.30
C SER A 53 -10.06 8.40 15.77
N ASP A 54 -8.92 8.67 15.14
CA ASP A 54 -8.93 9.21 13.77
C ASP A 54 -8.41 8.23 12.71
N GLY A 55 -7.90 7.07 13.15
CA GLY A 55 -7.22 6.10 12.30
C GLY A 55 -5.92 6.67 11.71
N GLN A 56 -4.92 5.83 11.55
CA GLN A 56 -3.68 6.19 10.87
C GLN A 56 -3.75 5.77 9.41
N VAL A 57 -3.06 6.52 8.56
CA VAL A 57 -2.90 6.22 7.14
C VAL A 57 -1.42 5.98 6.87
N ILE A 58 -1.11 4.87 6.20
CA ILE A 58 0.20 4.61 5.64
C ILE A 58 0.10 4.43 4.13
N GLU A 59 1.14 4.85 3.42
CA GLU A 59 1.31 4.66 1.99
C GLU A 59 2.57 3.84 1.77
N LEU A 60 2.44 2.73 1.06
CA LEU A 60 3.57 1.90 0.67
C LEU A 60 4.22 2.47 -0.60
N PRO A 61 5.49 2.14 -0.87
CA PRO A 61 6.15 2.57 -2.10
C PRO A 61 5.40 2.16 -3.36
N GLU A 62 5.54 2.97 -4.41
CA GLU A 62 5.04 2.67 -5.74
C GLU A 62 5.71 1.40 -6.30
N PHE A 63 4.99 0.70 -7.17
CA PHE A 63 5.48 -0.51 -7.84
C PHE A 63 5.09 -0.54 -9.32
N THR A 64 5.82 -1.31 -10.14
CA THR A 64 5.59 -1.38 -11.60
C THR A 64 5.39 -2.82 -12.08
N THR A 65 4.77 -3.66 -11.23
CA THR A 65 4.41 -5.03 -11.59
C THR A 65 2.96 -5.07 -12.05
N PHE A 66 2.75 -5.62 -13.25
CA PHE A 66 1.43 -5.73 -13.87
C PHE A 66 1.16 -7.17 -14.30
N VAL A 67 -0.09 -7.47 -14.61
CA VAL A 67 -0.48 -8.80 -15.12
C VAL A 67 0.41 -9.24 -16.30
N PRO A 68 0.79 -10.53 -16.37
CA PRO A 68 0.30 -11.65 -15.55
C PRO A 68 1.00 -11.81 -14.19
N ASP A 69 1.95 -10.96 -13.85
CA ASP A 69 2.72 -11.06 -12.60
C ASP A 69 1.99 -10.42 -11.42
N ASN A 70 2.31 -10.87 -10.21
CA ASN A 70 1.72 -10.36 -8.96
C ASN A 70 2.78 -9.61 -8.14
N HIS A 71 2.40 -8.46 -7.59
CA HIS A 71 3.21 -7.75 -6.62
C HIS A 71 2.92 -8.25 -5.19
N ASN A 72 3.86 -8.97 -4.58
CA ASN A 72 3.72 -9.46 -3.21
C ASN A 72 4.28 -8.45 -2.21
N LEU A 73 3.43 -7.94 -1.31
CA LEU A 73 3.80 -6.97 -0.27
C LEU A 73 4.36 -7.63 1.01
N GLY A 74 4.21 -8.94 1.16
CA GLY A 74 4.57 -9.66 2.38
C GLY A 74 3.79 -9.19 3.61
N ILE A 75 4.44 -9.21 4.77
CA ILE A 75 3.83 -8.78 6.05
C ILE A 75 4.09 -7.30 6.27
N ILE A 76 3.01 -6.54 6.44
CA ILE A 76 3.07 -5.10 6.72
C ILE A 76 2.82 -4.88 8.23
N ASN A 77 3.82 -4.35 8.92
CA ASN A 77 3.70 -4.02 10.35
C ASN A 77 3.11 -2.62 10.55
N LEU A 78 1.93 -2.56 11.16
CA LEU A 78 1.17 -1.33 11.41
C LEU A 78 1.51 -0.65 12.76
N ASP A 79 2.39 -1.24 13.57
CA ASP A 79 2.76 -0.72 14.90
C ASP A 79 3.86 0.35 14.87
N ALA A 80 4.53 0.52 13.74
CA ALA A 80 5.72 1.38 13.62
C ALA A 80 5.45 2.89 13.77
N GLY A 81 4.19 3.32 13.77
CA GLY A 81 3.79 4.73 13.94
C GLY A 81 3.56 5.19 15.39
N GLY A 82 3.68 4.30 16.39
CA GLY A 82 3.16 4.53 17.75
C GLY A 82 4.12 5.08 18.80
N ARG A 83 5.37 5.45 18.47
CA ARG A 83 6.30 6.04 19.45
C ARG A 83 7.41 6.85 18.80
N SER A 84 7.15 8.14 18.56
CA SER A 84 8.25 9.11 18.45
C SER A 84 8.91 9.23 19.82
N GLY A 85 9.92 8.39 20.04
CA GLY A 85 10.58 8.24 21.34
C GLY A 85 11.47 7.02 21.41
N GLY A 86 12.47 6.94 20.52
CA GLY A 86 13.63 6.06 20.69
C GLY A 86 13.90 5.13 19.50
N GLY A 87 14.79 5.56 18.60
CA GLY A 87 15.72 4.73 17.85
C GLY A 87 15.20 3.43 17.22
N GLY A 88 14.69 3.52 16.00
CA GLY A 88 14.57 2.39 15.09
C GLY A 88 14.54 2.93 13.68
N GLY A 89 15.70 2.96 13.01
CA GLY A 89 15.76 3.27 11.58
C GLY A 89 15.01 2.23 10.74
N PRO A 90 14.91 2.44 9.42
CA PRO A 90 14.36 1.41 8.54
C PRO A 90 15.16 0.12 8.73
N VAL A 91 14.46 -0.98 8.97
CA VAL A 91 15.04 -2.31 8.82
C VAL A 91 15.32 -2.50 7.34
N GLU A 92 16.57 -2.20 6.92
CA GLU A 92 17.13 -2.83 5.73
C GLU A 92 17.00 -4.35 5.92
N GLY A 93 16.26 -5.03 5.02
CA GLY A 93 16.21 -6.49 4.99
C GLY A 93 14.84 -7.16 4.87
N ALA A 94 13.73 -6.45 4.68
CA ALA A 94 12.41 -7.12 4.51
C ALA A 94 12.14 -7.69 3.10
N TYR A 95 13.19 -7.93 2.32
CA TYR A 95 13.14 -8.67 1.05
C TYR A 95 14.13 -9.83 1.16
N GLU A 96 13.75 -10.85 1.94
CA GLU A 96 14.33 -12.17 1.77
C GLU A 96 13.28 -13.08 1.13
N ASP A 97 13.68 -13.64 0.00
CA ASP A 97 13.03 -14.74 -0.72
C ASP A 97 12.81 -15.92 0.24
N ASP A 98 11.61 -16.06 0.78
CA ASP A 98 11.18 -17.33 1.36
C ASP A 98 10.49 -18.16 0.27
N VAL A 99 11.33 -18.84 -0.51
CA VAL A 99 10.98 -20.01 -1.31
C VAL A 99 10.67 -21.17 -0.37
N TYR A 100 9.43 -21.65 -0.39
CA TYR A 100 9.09 -23.06 -0.10
C TYR A 100 7.97 -23.56 -1.00
#